data_AF-A0A1E8YNP6-F1
#
_entry.id   AF-A0A1E8YNP6-F1
#
_cell.length_a   1.000
_cell.length_b   1.000
_cell.length_c   1.000
_cell.angle_alpha   90.00
_cell.angle_beta   90.00
_cell.angle_gamma   90.00
#
_symmetry.space_group_name_H-M   'P 1'
#
loop_
_entity.id
_entity.type
_entity.pdbx_description
1 polymer ?
#
loop_
_entity_poly.entity_id
_entity_poly.type
_entity_poly.pdbx_seq_one_letter_code
_entity_poly.pdbx_strand_id
1 'polypeptide(L)' 'MKANIRTIIRFIVFFICLFIIIYFQRTTGIKQLIYMLMGLAGILIVIFDYNYEFNHPKRE' A
#
# COMPACT_ATOMS: atom_id res chain seq x y z
N MET A 1 -9.95 14.88 17.00
CA MET A 1 -9.45 14.19 15.80
C MET A 1 -9.67 12.69 15.99
N LYS A 2 -10.82 12.13 15.57
CA LYS A 2 -11.00 10.67 15.58
C LYS A 2 -10.24 10.14 14.37
N ALA A 3 -9.02 9.67 14.57
CA ALA A 3 -8.30 9.00 13.50
C ALA A 3 -9.12 7.76 13.12
N ASN A 4 -9.63 7.73 11.89
CA ASN A 4 -10.31 6.56 11.37
C ASN A 4 -9.31 5.41 11.36
N ILE A 5 -9.60 4.34 12.11
CA ILE A 5 -8.76 3.14 12.21
C ILE A 5 -8.36 2.64 10.83
N ARG A 6 -9.27 2.74 9.85
CA ARG A 6 -9.04 2.44 8.43
C ARG A 6 -7.87 3.24 7.83
N THR A 7 -7.79 4.53 8.11
CA THR A 7 -6.69 5.40 7.63
C THR A 7 -5.36 4.98 8.24
N ILE A 8 -5.33 4.64 9.53
CA ILE A 8 -4.12 4.15 10.21
C ILE A 8 -3.64 2.84 9.58
N ILE A 9 -4.55 1.89 9.36
CA ILE A 9 -4.24 0.61 8.73
C ILE A 9 -3.66 0.82 7.32
N ARG A 10 -4.26 1.69 6.50
CA ARG A 10 -3.74 2.03 5.17
C ARG A 10 -2.30 2.55 5.22
N PHE A 11 -2.00 3.45 6.16
CA PHE A 11 -0.64 3.97 6.34
C PHE A 11 0.35 2.86 6.71
N ILE A 12 -0.01 1.97 7.64
CA ILE A 12 0.86 0.85 8.04
C ILE A 12 1.15 -0.06 6.84
N VAL A 13 0.11 -0.44 6.09
CA VAL A 13 0.25 -1.29 4.90
C VAL A 13 1.13 -0.60 3.85
N PHE A 14 0.94 0.70 3.62
CA PHE A 14 1.76 1.47 2.69
C PHE A 14 3.25 1.41 3.04
N PHE A 15 3.61 1.63 4.32
CA PHE A 15 5.01 1.57 4.75
C PHE A 15 5.61 0.16 4.66
N ILE A 16 4.83 -0.88 4.94
CA ILE A 16 5.28 -2.28 4.77
C ILE A 16 5.59 -2.55 3.29
N CYS A 17 4.68 -2.18 2.39
CA CYS A 17 4.89 -2.36 0.95
C CYS A 17 6.10 -1.57 0.44
N LEU A 18 6.26 -0.32 0.90
CA LEU A 18 7.42 0.51 0.55
C LEU A 18 8.73 -0.11 1.06
N PHE A 19 8.74 -0.64 2.28
CA PHE A 19 9.89 -1.34 2.85
C PHE A 19 10.29 -2.56 2.01
N ILE A 20 9.32 -3.38 1.58
CA ILE A 20 9.55 -4.54 0.71
C ILE A 20 10.26 -4.11 -0.58
N ILE A 21 9.76 -3.06 -1.24
CA ILE A 21 10.37 -2.56 -2.48
C ILE A 21 11.81 -2.08 -2.22
N ILE A 22 12.00 -1.25 -1.18
CA ILE A 22 13.30 -0.67 -0.84
C ILE A 22 14.32 -1.72 -0.40
N TYR A 23 13.87 -2.81 0.22
CA TYR A 23 14.72 -3.90 0.65
C TYR A 23 15.17 -4.75 -0.53
N PHE A 24 14.22 -5.20 -1.36
CA PHE A 24 14.50 -6.11 -2.48
C PHE A 24 15.14 -5.44 -3.70
N GLN A 25 15.02 -4.11 -3.87
CA GLN A 25 15.71 -3.39 -4.96
C GLN A 25 17.23 -3.53 -4.92
N ARG A 26 17.82 -3.82 -3.74
CA ARG A 26 19.27 -3.97 -3.56
C ARG A 26 19.82 -5.25 -4.18
N THR A 27 18.95 -6.14 -4.65
CA THR A 27 19.28 -7.49 -5.10
C THR A 27 18.56 -7.80 -6.41
N THR A 28 19.30 -8.20 -7.44
CA THR A 28 18.74 -8.56 -8.76
C THR A 28 18.45 -10.05 -8.84
N GLY A 29 17.17 -10.40 -9.02
CA GLY A 29 16.72 -11.78 -9.23
C GLY A 29 15.21 -11.88 -9.43
N ILE A 30 14.74 -12.97 -10.05
CA ILE A 30 13.32 -13.17 -10.38
C ILE A 30 12.45 -13.19 -9.12
N LYS A 31 12.92 -13.85 -8.04
CA LYS A 31 12.19 -13.90 -6.77
C LYS A 31 12.03 -12.50 -6.16
N GLN A 32 13.12 -11.73 -6.15
CA GLN A 32 13.18 -10.36 -5.66
C GLN A 32 12.27 -9.44 -6.48
N LEU A 33 12.25 -9.61 -7.80
CA LEU A 33 11.33 -8.92 -8.70
C LEU A 33 9.88 -9.20 -8.34
N ILE A 34 9.50 -10.46 -8.09
CA ILE A 34 8.14 -10.81 -7.66
C ILE A 34 7.80 -10.13 -6.33
N TYR A 35 8.70 -10.12 -5.35
CA TYR A 35 8.47 -9.41 -4.08
C TYR A 35 8.27 -7.90 -4.28
N MET A 36 9.04 -7.26 -5.16
CA MET A 36 8.86 -5.85 -5.49
C MET A 36 7.53 -5.59 -6.20
N LEU A 37 7.12 -6.45 -7.12
CA LEU A 37 5.82 -6.35 -7.81
C LEU A 37 4.65 -6.53 -6.84
N MET A 38 4.76 -7.44 -5.87
CA MET A 38 3.76 -7.59 -4.81
C MET A 38 3.69 -6.34 -3.91
N GLY A 39 4.85 -5.77 -3.54
CA GLY A 39 4.91 -4.50 -2.82
C GLY A 39 4.23 -3.37 -3.60
N LEU A 40 4.52 -3.27 -4.90
CA LEU A 40 3.91 -2.27 -5.78
C LEU A 40 2.40 -2.45 -5.89
N ALA A 41 1.92 -3.68 -6.08
CA ALA A 41 0.50 -3.98 -6.12
C ALA A 41 -0.20 -3.59 -4.81
N GLY A 42 0.43 -3.85 -3.66
CA GLY A 42 -0.07 -3.41 -2.36
C GLY A 42 -0.19 -1.89 -2.23
N ILE A 43 0.81 -1.13 -2.71
CA ILE A 43 0.75 0.35 -2.74
C ILE A 43 -0.43 0.81 -3.62
N LEU A 44 -0.58 0.24 -4.82
CA LEU A 44 -1.66 0.58 -5.73
C LEU A 44 -3.03 0.32 -5.11
N ILE A 45 -3.22 -0.81 -4.42
CA ILE A 45 -4.47 -1.15 -3.72
C ILE A 45 -4.78 -0.13 -2.62
N VAL A 46 -3.79 0.26 -1.81
CA VAL A 46 -3.99 1.24 -0.74
C VAL A 46 -4.40 2.61 -1.30
N ILE A 47 -3.71 3.06 -2.36
CA ILE A 47 -4.02 4.33 -3.02
C ILE A 47 -5.40 4.27 -3.68
N PHE A 48 -5.72 3.16 -4.35
CA PHE A 48 -7.02 2.95 -4.97
C PHE A 48 -8.15 2.98 -3.93
N ASP A 49 -8.02 2.24 -2.83
CA ASP A 49 -9.02 2.17 -1.77
C ASP A 49 -9.21 3.53 -1.07
N TYR A 50 -8.12 4.26 -0.84
CA TYR A 50 -8.19 5.64 -0.34
C TYR A 50 -8.93 6.57 -1.30
N ASN A 51 -8.56 6.54 -2.58
CA ASN A 51 -9.17 7.39 -3.61
C ASN A 51 -10.63 7.01 -3.87
N TYR A 52 -10.96 5.73 -3.80
CA TYR A 52 -12.32 5.26 -4.01
C TYR A 52 -13.25 5.76 -2.90
N GLU A 53 -12.84 5.66 -1.63
CA GLU A 53 -13.62 6.19 -0.51
C GLU A 53 -13.77 7.71 -0.58
N PHE A 54 -12.73 8.43 -1.00
CA PHE A 54 -12.78 9.87 -1.18
C PHE A 54 -13.79 10.30 -2.26
N ASN A 55 -13.80 9.62 -3.40
CA ASN A 55 -14.67 9.95 -4.54
C ASN A 55 -16.09 9.37 -4.43
N HIS A 56 -16.28 8.31 -3.65
CA HIS A 56 -17.57 7.67 -3.40
C HIS A 56 -17.83 7.64 -1.89
N PRO A 57 -18.04 8.81 -1.25
CA PRO A 57 -18.35 8.85 0.16
C PRO A 57 -19.65 8.06 0.38
N LYS A 58 -19.61 7.09 1.29
CA LYS A 58 -20.83 6.40 1.72
C LYS A 58 -21.77 7.46 2.29
N ARG A 59 -22.98 7.60 1.72
CA ARG A 59 -24.03 8.41 2.34
C ARG A 59 -24.35 7.75 3.67
N GLU A 60 -24.16 8.50 4.76
CA GLU A 60 -24.59 8.11 6.11
C GLU A 60 -26.10 7.88 6.15
#